data_AF-A0A7X1E5P5-F1
#
_entry.id   AF-A0A7X1E5P5-F1
#
_cell.length_a   1.000
_cell.length_b   1.000
_cell.length_c   1.000
_cell.angle_alpha   90.00
_cell.angle_beta   90.00
_cell.angle_gamma   90.00
#
_symmetry.space_group_name_H-M   'P 1'
#
loop_
_entity.id
_entity.type
_entity.pdbx_description
1 polymer ?
#
loop_
_entity_poly.entity_id
_entity_poly.type
_entity_poly.pdbx_seq_one_letter_code
_entity_poly.pdbx_strand_id
1 'polypeptide(L)'
;MKLTTPNIRPLSLILSVLGPLSLAAQVSFDGTYEQDFNSLPLFEGSSGTETFNFTNNSTLQGWYSSIGSGLNEGRSSGGSAASTGSIYNWGRNANRALGTFDSNGYGGDTEYFGVQLVNNSGASISGVSLEYVIEKWRNDVNETTWTLEYLVTSSTSNEIAANGYSTVTGSSISTTSASAGGANGDWSGNQTDFDLSIEGLNWQEGDSLWLRWTNDQPQNGGGFGLDDLSVSAIPEPEMSGLFLLLAPLLFLVRRSRR
;
A
#
# COMPACT_ATOMS: atom_id res chain seq x y z
N MET A 1 9.27 -1.44 82.20
CA MET A 1 8.66 -2.31 81.18
C MET A 1 8.69 -1.54 79.85
N LYS A 2 9.71 -1.75 79.02
CA LYS A 2 9.95 -0.98 77.79
C LYS A 2 9.53 -1.87 76.62
N LEU A 3 8.39 -1.58 75.99
CA LEU A 3 7.90 -2.31 74.82
C LEU A 3 8.69 -1.88 73.58
N THR A 4 9.37 -2.83 72.95
CA THR A 4 9.99 -2.67 71.63
C THR A 4 8.96 -2.92 70.54
N THR A 5 8.72 -1.94 69.68
CA THR A 5 7.88 -2.06 68.48
C THR A 5 8.63 -2.80 67.35
N PRO A 6 7.95 -3.67 66.58
CA PRO A 6 8.56 -4.40 65.48
C PRO A 6 8.69 -3.52 64.23
N ASN A 7 9.80 -3.69 63.54
CA ASN A 7 10.17 -2.93 62.34
C ASN A 7 9.57 -3.61 61.11
N ILE A 8 8.44 -3.10 60.61
CA ILE A 8 7.80 -3.61 59.39
C ILE A 8 8.39 -2.87 58.19
N ARG A 9 9.15 -3.58 57.36
CA ARG A 9 9.65 -3.05 56.08
C ARG A 9 8.55 -3.20 55.02
N PRO A 10 8.18 -2.14 54.28
CA PRO A 10 7.23 -2.28 53.20
C PRO A 10 7.85 -3.06 52.03
N LEU A 11 7.15 -4.09 51.57
CA LEU A 11 7.46 -4.83 50.36
C LEU A 11 6.88 -4.05 49.17
N SER A 12 7.73 -3.42 48.37
CA SER A 12 7.31 -2.73 47.15
C SER A 12 6.97 -3.75 46.06
N LEU A 13 5.67 -3.93 45.79
CA LEU A 13 5.17 -4.65 44.63
C LEU A 13 5.25 -3.71 43.42
N ILE A 14 6.21 -3.93 42.54
CA ILE A 14 6.26 -3.25 41.23
C ILE A 14 5.29 -4.00 40.31
N LEU A 15 4.10 -3.43 40.13
CA LEU A 15 3.14 -3.89 39.13
C LEU A 15 3.53 -3.25 37.79
N SER A 16 4.27 -3.97 36.95
CA SER A 16 4.51 -3.55 35.57
C SER A 16 3.23 -3.73 34.76
N VAL A 17 2.48 -2.65 34.58
CA VAL A 17 1.42 -2.58 33.57
C VAL A 17 2.11 -2.53 32.21
N LEU A 18 2.18 -3.67 31.51
CA LEU A 18 2.37 -3.68 30.06
C LEU A 18 1.08 -3.10 29.46
N GLY A 19 1.05 -1.79 29.25
CA GLY A 19 0.10 -1.21 28.30
C GLY A 19 0.47 -1.71 26.90
N PRO A 20 -0.49 -1.85 25.96
CA PRO A 20 -0.15 -2.08 24.57
C PRO A 20 0.83 -0.99 24.14
N LEU A 21 2.00 -1.42 23.64
CA LEU A 21 2.87 -0.55 22.88
C LEU A 21 2.00 -0.01 21.74
N SER A 22 1.67 1.27 21.78
CA SER A 22 1.13 1.95 20.61
C SER A 22 2.23 1.91 19.56
N LEU A 23 2.17 0.93 18.67
CA LEU A 23 2.88 0.96 17.40
C LEU A 23 2.35 2.20 16.67
N ALA A 24 3.16 3.26 16.69
CA ALA A 24 2.86 4.50 16.01
C ALA A 24 2.68 4.21 14.51
N ALA A 25 1.57 4.72 13.96
CA ALA A 25 1.25 4.86 12.53
C ALA A 25 1.52 3.63 11.65
N GLN A 26 0.56 2.71 11.54
CA GLN A 26 0.52 1.73 10.47
C GLN A 26 -0.94 1.55 10.08
N VAL A 27 -1.24 1.25 8.81
CA VAL A 27 -2.63 1.08 8.39
C VAL A 27 -3.12 -0.26 8.91
N SER A 28 -4.09 -0.22 9.82
CA SER A 28 -4.79 -1.42 10.27
C SER A 28 -5.69 -1.93 9.14
N PHE A 29 -5.58 -3.21 8.83
CA PHE A 29 -6.41 -3.89 7.84
C PHE A 29 -7.33 -4.89 8.54
N ASP A 30 -8.64 -4.66 8.45
CA ASP A 30 -9.69 -5.49 9.04
C ASP A 30 -10.57 -6.19 7.99
N GLY A 31 -10.17 -6.11 6.72
CA GLY A 31 -10.85 -6.72 5.58
C GLY A 31 -10.90 -5.82 4.35
N THR A 32 -10.80 -4.50 4.53
CA THR A 32 -10.79 -3.53 3.42
C THR A 32 -9.83 -2.36 3.68
N TYR A 33 -9.31 -1.76 2.62
CA TYR A 33 -8.54 -0.52 2.64
C TYR A 33 -8.77 0.27 1.36
N GLU A 34 -8.94 1.59 1.48
CA GLU A 34 -9.10 2.50 0.34
C GLU A 34 -8.11 3.68 0.44
N GLN A 35 -7.65 4.17 -0.70
CA GLN A 35 -6.83 5.36 -0.81
C GLN A 35 -7.11 6.11 -2.13
N ASP A 36 -7.56 7.35 -2.01
CA ASP A 36 -7.90 8.25 -3.12
C ASP A 36 -6.91 9.40 -3.29
N PHE A 37 -5.90 9.51 -2.41
CA PHE A 37 -4.85 10.54 -2.38
C PHE A 37 -5.31 12.01 -2.37
N ASN A 38 -6.62 12.26 -2.31
CA ASN A 38 -7.25 13.58 -2.39
C ASN A 38 -6.93 14.45 -1.17
N SER A 39 -6.46 13.83 -0.08
CA SER A 39 -6.01 14.50 1.15
C SER A 39 -4.55 15.00 1.10
N LEU A 40 -3.77 14.61 0.09
CA LEU A 40 -2.40 15.11 -0.09
C LEU A 40 -2.42 16.60 -0.47
N PRO A 41 -1.32 17.36 -0.20
CA PRO A 41 -1.27 18.80 -0.47
C PRO A 41 -1.74 19.16 -1.87
N LEU A 42 -2.77 20.00 -1.95
CA LEU A 42 -3.35 20.43 -3.21
C LEU A 42 -2.41 21.39 -3.95
N PHE A 43 -2.47 21.36 -5.27
CA PHE A 43 -1.99 22.45 -6.11
C PHE A 43 -3.19 23.35 -6.43
N GLU A 44 -3.14 24.62 -6.01
CA GLU A 44 -4.24 25.60 -6.19
C GLU A 44 -3.97 26.56 -7.37
N GLY A 45 -2.85 26.39 -8.08
CA GLY A 45 -2.44 27.24 -9.20
C GLY A 45 -2.99 26.82 -10.57
N SER A 46 -2.91 27.71 -11.56
CA SER A 46 -3.15 27.40 -12.98
C SER A 46 -1.87 27.05 -13.76
N SER A 47 -0.70 27.26 -13.15
CA SER A 47 0.63 26.94 -13.69
C SER A 47 1.66 26.87 -12.56
N GLY A 48 2.71 26.06 -12.73
CA GLY A 48 3.77 25.87 -11.73
C GLY A 48 3.66 24.55 -10.97
N THR A 49 4.42 24.47 -9.89
CA THR A 49 4.50 23.30 -9.02
C THR A 49 4.60 23.79 -7.58
N GLU A 50 3.69 23.34 -6.72
CA GLU A 50 3.81 23.55 -5.28
C GLU A 50 4.69 22.44 -4.70
N THR A 51 5.62 22.78 -3.80
CA THR A 51 6.53 21.82 -3.18
C THR A 51 6.07 21.45 -1.78
N PHE A 52 6.13 20.18 -1.44
CA PHE A 52 5.92 19.68 -0.07
C PHE A 52 6.98 18.62 0.25
N ASN A 53 7.15 18.31 1.54
CA ASN A 53 8.01 17.20 1.93
C ASN A 53 7.16 15.94 2.06
N PHE A 54 7.45 14.92 1.28
CA PHE A 54 6.95 13.58 1.53
C PHE A 54 7.74 12.99 2.71
N THR A 55 7.08 12.34 3.65
CA THR A 55 7.74 11.69 4.77
C THR A 55 7.04 10.37 4.95
N ASN A 56 7.81 9.31 4.77
CA ASN A 56 7.34 7.94 4.89
C ASN A 56 6.54 7.78 6.17
N ASN A 57 5.32 7.26 6.01
CA ASN A 57 4.38 6.97 7.08
C ASN A 57 3.92 8.19 7.91
N SER A 58 4.14 9.41 7.41
CA SER A 58 3.73 10.64 8.08
C SER A 58 2.97 11.59 7.16
N THR A 59 3.38 11.74 5.90
CA THR A 59 2.61 12.54 4.93
C THR A 59 1.32 11.82 4.58
N LEU A 60 1.40 10.50 4.43
CA LEU A 60 0.26 9.61 4.26
C LEU A 60 0.52 8.34 5.07
N GLN A 61 -0.42 8.00 5.94
CA GLN A 61 -0.24 6.88 6.88
C GLN A 61 -0.05 5.57 6.12
N GLY A 62 0.97 4.79 6.50
CA GLY A 62 1.30 3.53 5.86
C GLY A 62 1.96 3.64 4.49
N TRP A 63 2.10 4.84 3.91
CA TRP A 63 2.73 5.02 2.60
C TRP A 63 4.21 5.36 2.70
N TYR A 64 5.01 4.73 1.84
CA TYR A 64 6.46 4.82 1.82
C TYR A 64 6.97 5.03 0.40
N SER A 65 8.15 5.62 0.29
CA SER A 65 8.90 5.75 -0.96
C SER A 65 10.40 5.60 -0.73
N SER A 66 11.11 5.05 -1.72
CA SER A 66 12.57 5.13 -1.85
C SER A 66 13.04 6.26 -2.77
N ILE A 67 12.10 6.87 -3.50
CA ILE A 67 12.37 7.74 -4.64
C ILE A 67 13.21 8.95 -4.26
N GLY A 68 14.17 9.27 -5.13
CA GLY A 68 14.93 10.52 -5.04
C GLY A 68 15.97 10.50 -3.94
N SER A 69 16.53 9.32 -3.61
CA SER A 69 17.62 9.15 -2.62
C SER A 69 17.29 9.69 -1.22
N GLY A 70 16.00 9.76 -0.85
CA GLY A 70 15.56 10.29 0.44
C GLY A 70 15.40 11.82 0.50
N LEU A 71 15.51 12.53 -0.63
CA LEU A 71 15.22 13.96 -0.70
C LEU A 71 13.73 14.27 -0.50
N ASN A 72 12.85 13.28 -0.79
CA ASN A 72 11.40 13.34 -0.58
C ASN A 72 10.74 14.68 -0.98
N GLU A 73 11.22 15.31 -2.04
CA GLU A 73 10.66 16.56 -2.54
C GLU A 73 9.38 16.27 -3.32
N GLY A 74 8.28 16.19 -2.59
CA GLY A 74 6.94 16.11 -3.13
C GLY A 74 6.58 17.37 -3.91
N ARG A 75 5.84 17.18 -4.99
CA ARG A 75 5.39 18.24 -5.89
C ARG A 75 3.93 18.07 -6.23
N SER A 76 3.15 19.14 -6.22
CA SER A 76 1.76 19.09 -6.69
C SER A 76 1.66 19.75 -8.07
N SER A 77 1.12 19.04 -9.06
CA SER A 77 1.14 19.48 -10.46
C SER A 77 -0.04 18.93 -11.29
N GLY A 78 -0.59 19.75 -12.19
CA GLY A 78 -1.57 19.34 -13.19
C GLY A 78 -0.98 18.74 -14.48
N GLY A 79 0.25 18.21 -14.42
CA GLY A 79 0.94 17.57 -15.55
C GLY A 79 1.77 18.51 -16.43
N SER A 80 1.22 19.65 -16.87
CA SER A 80 1.87 20.54 -17.86
C SER A 80 3.17 21.22 -17.38
N ALA A 81 3.30 21.50 -16.09
CA ALA A 81 4.40 22.27 -15.51
C ALA A 81 5.51 21.43 -14.84
N ALA A 82 5.31 20.12 -14.72
CA ALA A 82 6.26 19.21 -14.08
C ALA A 82 7.60 19.15 -14.85
N SER A 83 8.66 19.72 -14.29
CA SER A 83 9.95 19.83 -14.98
C SER A 83 11.13 19.34 -14.14
N THR A 84 10.91 19.07 -12.85
CA THR A 84 11.92 18.66 -11.87
C THR A 84 11.26 17.85 -10.75
N GLY A 85 12.02 17.14 -9.92
CA GLY A 85 11.50 16.40 -8.78
C GLY A 85 11.37 14.93 -9.02
N SER A 86 10.71 14.23 -8.09
CA SER A 86 10.69 12.77 -8.14
C SER A 86 9.38 12.17 -7.61
N ILE A 87 8.75 12.74 -6.58
CA ILE A 87 7.41 12.36 -6.07
C ILE A 87 6.40 13.46 -6.40
N TYR A 88 5.20 13.06 -6.83
CA TYR A 88 4.15 13.96 -7.28
C TYR A 88 2.79 13.61 -6.67
N ASN A 89 2.06 14.63 -6.25
CA ASN A 89 0.61 14.61 -6.12
C ASN A 89 0.00 15.21 -7.38
N TRP A 90 -0.36 14.36 -8.34
CA TRP A 90 -0.88 14.79 -9.62
C TRP A 90 -2.33 15.23 -9.50
N GLY A 91 -2.77 16.13 -10.38
CA GLY A 91 -4.17 16.53 -10.49
C GLY A 91 -4.35 18.01 -10.78
N ARG A 92 -5.50 18.37 -11.35
CA ARG A 92 -5.88 19.77 -11.60
C ARG A 92 -6.89 20.32 -10.62
N ASN A 93 -7.54 19.47 -9.83
CA ASN A 93 -8.64 19.83 -8.92
C ASN A 93 -8.61 18.96 -7.65
N ALA A 94 -9.77 18.54 -7.14
CA ALA A 94 -9.89 17.65 -5.99
C ALA A 94 -9.48 16.21 -6.29
N ASN A 95 -9.50 15.76 -7.56
CA ASN A 95 -9.04 14.43 -7.98
C ASN A 95 -7.51 14.40 -8.02
N ARG A 96 -6.91 13.46 -7.27
CA ARG A 96 -5.48 13.45 -7.02
C ARG A 96 -4.92 12.04 -7.14
N ALA A 97 -3.82 11.92 -7.86
CA ALA A 97 -3.10 10.66 -7.99
C ALA A 97 -1.69 10.79 -7.43
N LEU A 98 -1.29 9.87 -6.54
CA LEU A 98 0.09 9.83 -6.04
C LEU A 98 0.98 9.15 -7.07
N GLY A 99 2.07 9.79 -7.45
CA GLY A 99 3.01 9.16 -8.36
C GLY A 99 4.32 9.88 -8.49
N THR A 100 4.92 9.78 -9.67
CA THR A 100 6.35 10.02 -9.80
C THR A 100 6.69 10.56 -11.19
N PHE A 101 7.74 11.37 -11.25
CA PHE A 101 8.36 11.84 -12.49
C PHE A 101 9.71 12.50 -12.16
N ASP A 102 10.79 12.12 -12.83
CA ASP A 102 12.08 12.80 -12.77
C ASP A 102 12.60 13.11 -14.17
N SER A 103 12.88 14.37 -14.49
CA SER A 103 13.39 14.76 -15.81
C SER A 103 14.70 14.03 -16.21
N ASN A 104 15.52 13.64 -15.24
CA ASN A 104 16.77 12.93 -15.47
C ASN A 104 16.63 11.41 -15.40
N GLY A 105 15.46 10.90 -15.00
CA GLY A 105 15.26 9.50 -14.65
C GLY A 105 16.02 9.10 -13.39
N TYR A 106 15.98 7.81 -13.08
CA TYR A 106 16.59 7.26 -11.85
C TYR A 106 17.98 6.65 -12.08
N GLY A 107 18.73 7.12 -13.08
CA GLY A 107 20.09 6.66 -13.31
C GLY A 107 20.25 5.16 -13.65
N GLY A 108 19.16 4.49 -14.01
CA GLY A 108 19.10 3.05 -14.25
C GLY A 108 18.69 2.21 -13.03
N ASP A 109 18.45 2.85 -11.89
CA ASP A 109 17.91 2.20 -10.70
C ASP A 109 16.38 2.07 -10.80
N THR A 110 15.83 1.06 -10.13
CA THR A 110 14.39 0.93 -9.91
C THR A 110 14.03 1.58 -8.60
N GLU A 111 13.08 2.50 -8.64
CA GLU A 111 12.55 3.15 -7.45
C GLU A 111 11.19 2.57 -7.06
N TYR A 112 10.79 2.82 -5.81
CA TYR A 112 9.60 2.24 -5.22
C TYR A 112 8.76 3.28 -4.50
N PHE A 113 7.45 3.10 -4.57
CA PHE A 113 6.50 3.70 -3.62
C PHE A 113 5.38 2.70 -3.35
N GLY A 114 4.75 2.77 -2.18
CA GLY A 114 3.82 1.72 -1.78
C GLY A 114 3.25 1.90 -0.39
N VAL A 115 2.42 0.93 0.01
CA VAL A 115 1.68 0.93 1.26
C VAL A 115 1.97 -0.32 2.09
N GLN A 116 2.04 -0.13 3.41
CA GLN A 116 2.08 -1.20 4.41
C GLN A 116 0.72 -1.34 5.09
N LEU A 117 0.12 -2.52 4.96
CA LEU A 117 -1.13 -2.91 5.61
C LEU A 117 -0.84 -3.97 6.68
N VAL A 118 -1.39 -3.81 7.88
CA VAL A 118 -1.19 -4.76 8.99
C VAL A 118 -2.47 -5.52 9.25
N ASN A 119 -2.44 -6.84 9.17
CA ASN A 119 -3.61 -7.66 9.42
C ASN A 119 -3.98 -7.61 10.90
N ASN A 120 -5.12 -7.00 11.21
CA ASN A 120 -5.74 -7.00 12.53
C ASN A 120 -7.19 -7.51 12.45
N SER A 121 -7.46 -8.41 11.50
CA SER A 121 -8.80 -8.97 11.25
C SER A 121 -9.20 -10.03 12.28
N GLY A 122 -8.25 -10.52 13.08
CA GLY A 122 -8.40 -11.63 14.01
C GLY A 122 -8.20 -13.01 13.38
N ALA A 123 -7.85 -13.09 12.09
CA ALA A 123 -7.68 -14.34 11.34
C ALA A 123 -6.55 -14.24 10.30
N SER A 124 -6.08 -15.39 9.80
CA SER A 124 -5.16 -15.40 8.65
C SER A 124 -5.91 -15.04 7.37
N ILE A 125 -5.29 -14.20 6.53
CA ILE A 125 -5.80 -13.85 5.21
C ILE A 125 -5.00 -14.60 4.14
N SER A 126 -5.69 -15.39 3.31
CA SER A 126 -5.08 -16.18 2.24
C SER A 126 -5.20 -15.57 0.84
N GLY A 127 -5.92 -14.46 0.70
CA GLY A 127 -5.92 -13.68 -0.54
C GLY A 127 -6.57 -12.31 -0.40
N VAL A 128 -6.25 -11.44 -1.34
CA VAL A 128 -6.83 -10.09 -1.47
C VAL A 128 -7.16 -9.81 -2.94
N SER A 129 -8.24 -9.05 -3.17
CA SER A 129 -8.52 -8.38 -4.43
C SER A 129 -8.00 -6.95 -4.36
N LEU A 130 -7.54 -6.43 -5.50
CA LEU A 130 -7.06 -5.06 -5.65
C LEU A 130 -7.68 -4.41 -6.87
N GLU A 131 -8.19 -3.21 -6.69
CA GLU A 131 -8.61 -2.31 -7.77
C GLU A 131 -7.83 -1.00 -7.66
N TYR A 132 -7.38 -0.46 -8.79
CA TYR A 132 -6.73 0.87 -8.84
C TYR A 132 -6.64 1.38 -10.27
N VAL A 133 -6.39 2.68 -10.40
CA VAL A 133 -6.18 3.34 -11.69
C VAL A 133 -4.73 3.84 -11.78
N ILE A 134 -4.07 3.58 -12.91
CA ILE A 134 -2.83 4.28 -13.27
C ILE A 134 -3.15 5.36 -14.30
N GLU A 135 -2.82 6.59 -13.95
CA GLU A 135 -3.06 7.79 -14.75
C GLU A 135 -1.77 8.36 -15.33
N LYS A 136 -1.78 8.72 -16.62
CA LYS A 136 -0.64 9.38 -17.28
C LYS A 136 -0.77 10.91 -17.22
N TRP A 137 0.19 11.52 -16.54
CA TRP A 137 0.28 12.97 -16.32
C TRP A 137 1.40 13.65 -17.10
N ARG A 138 2.38 12.88 -17.61
CA ARG A 138 3.30 13.32 -18.67
C ARG A 138 3.51 12.24 -19.72
N ASN A 139 3.52 12.67 -20.97
CA ASN A 139 4.00 11.90 -22.09
C ASN A 139 5.51 11.81 -22.07
N ASP A 140 5.99 10.68 -22.55
CA ASP A 140 7.37 10.25 -22.55
C ASP A 140 7.82 9.86 -23.95
N VAL A 141 9.12 9.89 -24.21
CA VAL A 141 9.69 9.35 -25.46
C VAL A 141 10.44 8.04 -25.23
N ASN A 142 10.77 7.76 -23.97
CA ASN A 142 11.44 6.55 -23.53
C ASN A 142 10.52 5.83 -22.54
N GLU A 143 10.36 4.53 -22.77
CA GLU A 143 9.44 3.69 -22.01
C GLU A 143 9.68 3.79 -20.51
N THR A 144 8.59 4.00 -19.78
CA THR A 144 8.56 3.92 -18.32
C THR A 144 7.59 2.84 -17.93
N THR A 145 8.06 1.93 -17.07
CA THR A 145 7.30 0.75 -16.64
C THR A 145 7.03 0.84 -15.14
N TRP A 146 5.77 0.64 -14.79
CA TRP A 146 5.37 0.36 -13.41
C TRP A 146 4.88 -1.07 -13.28
N THR A 147 5.26 -1.73 -12.20
CA THR A 147 4.81 -3.08 -11.88
C THR A 147 4.44 -3.16 -10.40
N LEU A 148 3.29 -3.76 -10.09
CA LEU A 148 2.91 -4.04 -8.70
C LEU A 148 3.63 -5.29 -8.21
N GLU A 149 4.22 -5.17 -7.03
CA GLU A 149 4.81 -6.27 -6.29
C GLU A 149 4.28 -6.32 -4.85
N TYR A 150 4.35 -7.49 -4.23
CA TYR A 150 3.92 -7.68 -2.85
C TYR A 150 4.93 -8.45 -2.00
N LEU A 151 4.90 -8.21 -0.69
CA LEU A 151 5.67 -8.93 0.31
C LEU A 151 4.83 -9.12 1.58
N VAL A 152 4.74 -10.35 2.08
CA VAL A 152 4.21 -10.63 3.42
C VAL A 152 5.38 -10.83 4.37
N THR A 153 5.36 -10.13 5.51
CA THR A 153 6.46 -10.17 6.48
C THR A 153 5.99 -9.82 7.89
N SER A 154 6.64 -10.41 8.89
CA SER A 154 6.48 -10.06 10.31
C SER A 154 7.45 -8.95 10.77
N SER A 155 8.27 -8.43 9.85
CA SER A 155 9.16 -7.31 10.13
C SER A 155 8.38 -6.05 10.48
N THR A 156 8.90 -5.32 11.46
CA THR A 156 8.39 -4.00 11.89
C THR A 156 9.20 -2.84 11.31
N SER A 157 10.18 -3.14 10.46
CA SER A 157 11.01 -2.12 9.79
C SER A 157 10.32 -1.58 8.53
N ASN A 158 10.88 -0.50 7.96
CA ASN A 158 10.49 -0.06 6.63
C ASN A 158 11.03 -1.04 5.58
N GLU A 159 10.14 -1.74 4.87
CA GLU A 159 10.49 -2.78 3.88
C GLU A 159 10.31 -2.31 2.43
N ILE A 160 10.11 -1.00 2.17
CA ILE A 160 9.80 -0.49 0.81
C ILE A 160 10.84 -0.91 -0.25
N ALA A 161 12.13 -0.91 0.13
CA ALA A 161 13.26 -1.27 -0.74
C ALA A 161 13.87 -2.64 -0.39
N ALA A 162 13.15 -3.46 0.38
CA ALA A 162 13.63 -4.79 0.73
C ALA A 162 13.60 -5.75 -0.48
N ASN A 163 14.36 -6.84 -0.36
CA ASN A 163 14.33 -7.94 -1.30
C ASN A 163 13.23 -8.95 -0.94
N GLY A 164 12.86 -9.83 -1.87
CA GLY A 164 11.92 -10.92 -1.62
C GLY A 164 10.47 -10.61 -1.98
N TYR A 165 10.20 -9.45 -2.57
CA TYR A 165 8.91 -9.15 -3.17
C TYR A 165 8.61 -10.09 -4.34
N SER A 166 7.34 -10.40 -4.52
CA SER A 166 6.81 -11.17 -5.65
C SER A 166 6.00 -10.26 -6.56
N THR A 167 6.20 -10.37 -7.86
CA THR A 167 5.42 -9.63 -8.86
C THR A 167 3.97 -10.12 -8.92
N VAL A 168 3.02 -9.19 -8.93
CA VAL A 168 1.60 -9.50 -9.19
C VAL A 168 1.42 -9.70 -10.69
N THR A 169 0.89 -10.84 -11.11
CA THR A 169 0.74 -11.17 -12.53
C THR A 169 -0.28 -10.23 -13.19
N GLY A 170 0.06 -9.70 -14.37
CA GLY A 170 -0.80 -8.79 -15.13
C GLY A 170 -0.80 -7.34 -14.65
N SER A 171 0.02 -7.01 -13.64
CA SER A 171 0.05 -5.67 -13.04
C SER A 171 0.95 -4.65 -13.74
N SER A 172 1.70 -5.06 -14.77
CA SER A 172 2.68 -4.19 -15.42
C SER A 172 2.01 -3.29 -16.45
N ILE A 173 2.37 -2.01 -16.41
CA ILE A 173 2.05 -1.02 -17.44
C ILE A 173 3.33 -0.38 -17.94
N SER A 174 3.45 -0.30 -19.26
CA SER A 174 4.53 0.40 -19.93
C SER A 174 3.90 1.31 -20.98
N THR A 175 4.24 2.61 -20.96
CA THR A 175 3.77 3.53 -22.01
C THR A 175 4.93 4.22 -22.69
N THR A 176 4.73 4.53 -23.97
CA THR A 176 5.57 5.43 -24.77
C THR A 176 4.75 6.40 -25.58
N SER A 177 5.29 7.58 -25.87
CA SER A 177 4.68 8.58 -26.73
C SER A 177 5.67 9.12 -27.78
N ALA A 178 5.16 9.71 -28.85
CA ALA A 178 6.00 10.26 -29.93
C ALA A 178 6.78 11.53 -29.51
N SER A 179 6.33 12.20 -28.44
CA SER A 179 6.92 13.44 -27.94
C SER A 179 6.67 13.60 -26.44
N ALA A 180 7.65 14.12 -25.73
CA ALA A 180 7.52 14.43 -24.31
C ALA A 180 6.67 15.69 -24.09
N GLY A 181 5.89 15.71 -23.01
CA GLY A 181 5.05 16.87 -22.67
C GLY A 181 4.03 16.57 -21.58
N GLY A 182 3.31 17.59 -21.12
CA GLY A 182 2.21 17.39 -20.19
C GLY A 182 1.09 16.55 -20.81
N ALA A 183 0.53 15.64 -20.01
CA ALA A 183 -0.72 14.94 -20.31
C ALA A 183 -1.78 15.35 -19.28
N ASN A 184 -2.96 14.74 -19.36
CA ASN A 184 -4.03 14.92 -18.39
C ASN A 184 -4.54 13.55 -17.93
N GLY A 185 -4.26 13.17 -16.68
CA GLY A 185 -4.64 11.88 -16.12
C GLY A 185 -6.15 11.66 -16.11
N ASP A 186 -6.93 12.73 -15.88
CA ASP A 186 -8.41 12.68 -15.87
C ASP A 186 -9.06 12.30 -17.23
N TRP A 187 -8.28 12.17 -18.31
CA TRP A 187 -8.82 11.75 -19.61
C TRP A 187 -8.76 10.23 -19.71
N SER A 188 -9.86 9.59 -20.08
CA SER A 188 -9.94 8.12 -20.19
C SER A 188 -8.87 7.48 -21.08
N GLY A 189 -8.38 8.17 -22.11
CA GLY A 189 -7.27 7.69 -22.94
C GLY A 189 -5.89 7.70 -22.27
N ASN A 190 -5.79 8.27 -21.07
CA ASN A 190 -4.59 8.33 -20.23
C ASN A 190 -4.77 7.54 -18.92
N GLN A 191 -5.86 6.80 -18.76
CA GLN A 191 -6.12 5.96 -17.60
C GLN A 191 -6.01 4.49 -17.99
N THR A 192 -5.57 3.66 -17.05
CA THR A 192 -5.57 2.21 -17.17
C THR A 192 -6.04 1.64 -15.85
N ASP A 193 -7.20 0.99 -15.89
CA ASP A 193 -7.81 0.33 -14.75
C ASP A 193 -7.16 -1.05 -14.51
N PHE A 194 -6.93 -1.37 -13.26
CA PHE A 194 -6.48 -2.66 -12.80
C PHE A 194 -7.52 -3.27 -11.87
N ASP A 195 -7.84 -4.54 -12.12
CA ASP A 195 -8.62 -5.42 -11.25
C ASP A 195 -7.84 -6.73 -11.16
N LEU A 196 -7.20 -6.95 -10.02
CA LEU A 196 -6.22 -8.01 -9.79
C LEU A 196 -6.53 -8.75 -8.50
N SER A 197 -6.01 -9.97 -8.38
CA SER A 197 -6.00 -10.71 -7.11
C SER A 197 -4.61 -11.22 -6.77
N ILE A 198 -4.35 -11.32 -5.47
CA ILE A 198 -3.20 -12.02 -4.90
C ILE A 198 -3.76 -13.15 -4.04
N GLU A 199 -3.47 -14.39 -4.42
CA GLU A 199 -3.93 -15.59 -3.73
C GLU A 199 -2.74 -16.36 -3.12
N GLY A 200 -3.05 -17.31 -2.22
CA GLY A 200 -2.04 -18.15 -1.58
C GLY A 200 -1.17 -17.41 -0.56
N LEU A 201 -1.67 -16.28 -0.04
CA LEU A 201 -1.01 -15.55 1.04
C LEU A 201 -0.98 -16.37 2.33
N ASN A 202 0.08 -16.19 3.09
CA ASN A 202 0.16 -16.64 4.48
C ASN A 202 0.22 -15.40 5.40
N TRP A 203 -0.76 -14.50 5.25
CA TRP A 203 -0.78 -13.23 5.96
C TRP A 203 -1.45 -13.41 7.32
N GLN A 204 -0.65 -13.73 8.34
CA GLN A 204 -1.13 -13.99 9.69
C GLN A 204 -1.56 -12.70 10.40
N GLU A 205 -2.37 -12.83 11.46
CA GLU A 205 -2.68 -11.72 12.36
C GLU A 205 -1.38 -11.10 12.90
N GLY A 206 -1.27 -9.77 12.80
CA GLY A 206 -0.10 -8.99 13.21
C GLY A 206 1.01 -8.89 12.16
N ASP A 207 1.00 -9.71 11.10
CA ASP A 207 1.94 -9.58 9.99
C ASP A 207 1.54 -8.40 9.08
N SER A 208 2.49 -7.93 8.28
CA SER A 208 2.28 -6.89 7.27
C SER A 208 2.20 -7.47 5.87
N LEU A 209 1.26 -6.97 5.07
CA LEU A 209 1.29 -7.01 3.62
C LEU A 209 1.83 -5.67 3.11
N TRP A 210 2.95 -5.71 2.42
CA TRP A 210 3.46 -4.59 1.65
C TRP A 210 3.01 -4.73 0.20
N LEU A 211 2.47 -3.65 -0.35
CA LEU A 211 2.19 -3.48 -1.77
C LEU A 211 3.06 -2.34 -2.26
N ARG A 212 3.84 -2.56 -3.32
CA ARG A 212 4.69 -1.51 -3.91
C ARG A 212 4.60 -1.50 -5.42
N TRP A 213 4.66 -0.31 -5.99
CA TRP A 213 4.82 -0.11 -7.42
C TRP A 213 6.28 0.22 -7.69
N THR A 214 6.88 -0.54 -8.60
CA THR A 214 8.20 -0.25 -9.14
C THR A 214 8.11 0.89 -10.14
N ASN A 215 9.20 1.63 -10.30
CA ASN A 215 9.36 2.57 -11.40
C ASN A 215 10.80 2.55 -11.89
N ASP A 216 11.00 2.18 -13.16
CA ASP A 216 12.30 2.12 -13.83
C ASP A 216 12.61 3.35 -14.68
N GLN A 217 11.92 4.46 -14.42
CA GLN A 217 11.89 5.63 -15.29
C GLN A 217 13.28 6.05 -15.81
N PRO A 218 13.52 5.97 -17.13
CA PRO A 218 14.74 6.47 -17.72
C PRO A 218 14.70 7.99 -17.85
N GLN A 219 15.83 8.57 -18.29
CA GLN A 219 15.85 9.96 -18.75
C GLN A 219 14.81 10.14 -19.88
N ASN A 220 14.05 11.24 -19.85
CA ASN A 220 12.91 11.51 -20.75
C ASN A 220 11.78 10.45 -20.69
N GLY A 221 11.65 9.77 -19.56
CA GLY A 221 10.52 8.91 -19.26
C GLY A 221 9.25 9.68 -18.84
N GLY A 222 8.23 8.91 -18.49
CA GLY A 222 6.86 9.37 -18.24
C GLY A 222 6.58 9.71 -16.81
N GLY A 223 5.51 10.49 -16.63
CA GLY A 223 4.96 10.80 -15.31
C GLY A 223 3.63 10.10 -15.15
N PHE A 224 3.56 9.21 -14.17
CA PHE A 224 2.34 8.47 -13.83
C PHE A 224 1.90 8.77 -12.41
N GLY A 225 0.61 8.57 -12.15
CA GLY A 225 -0.03 8.61 -10.85
C GLY A 225 -0.86 7.35 -10.62
N LEU A 226 -0.87 6.87 -9.39
CA LEU A 226 -1.80 5.87 -8.87
C LEU A 226 -2.98 6.59 -8.23
N ASP A 227 -4.18 6.12 -8.50
CA ASP A 227 -5.42 6.65 -7.95
C ASP A 227 -6.41 5.52 -7.59
N ASP A 228 -7.40 5.85 -6.76
CA ASP A 228 -8.53 5.00 -6.39
C ASP A 228 -8.13 3.57 -5.97
N LEU A 229 -7.08 3.43 -5.14
CA LEU A 229 -6.65 2.13 -4.65
C LEU A 229 -7.71 1.56 -3.69
N SER A 230 -8.21 0.38 -4.00
CA SER A 230 -9.04 -0.45 -3.13
C SER A 230 -8.39 -1.80 -2.93
N VAL A 231 -8.36 -2.29 -1.69
CA VAL A 231 -7.88 -3.61 -1.31
C VAL A 231 -8.94 -4.27 -0.44
N SER A 232 -9.34 -5.49 -0.78
CA SER A 232 -10.31 -6.25 0.01
C SER A 232 -9.87 -7.69 0.22
N ALA A 233 -10.04 -8.23 1.42
CA ALA A 233 -9.79 -9.64 1.71
C ALA A 233 -10.73 -10.53 0.90
N ILE A 234 -10.18 -11.58 0.29
CA ILE A 234 -10.98 -12.65 -0.33
C ILE A 234 -11.41 -13.60 0.80
N PRO A 235 -12.72 -13.78 1.06
CA PRO A 235 -13.18 -14.66 2.13
C PRO A 235 -12.72 -16.10 1.89
N GLU A 236 -12.23 -16.76 2.94
CA GLU A 236 -11.98 -18.20 2.87
C GLU A 236 -13.33 -18.95 2.75
N PRO A 237 -13.41 -20.03 1.95
CA PRO A 237 -14.61 -20.84 1.92
C PRO A 237 -14.84 -21.44 3.32
N GLU A 238 -15.92 -21.05 3.98
CA GLU A 238 -16.24 -21.55 5.32
C GLU A 238 -16.51 -23.07 5.27
N MET A 239 -15.52 -23.86 5.69
CA MET A 239 -15.62 -25.32 5.78
C MET A 239 -16.76 -25.80 6.69
N SER A 240 -17.29 -24.92 7.54
CA SER A 240 -18.48 -25.14 8.38
C SER A 240 -19.73 -25.51 7.57
N GLY A 241 -19.87 -25.01 6.34
CA GLY A 241 -20.97 -25.38 5.44
C GLY A 241 -20.85 -26.79 4.86
N LEU A 242 -19.63 -27.34 4.79
CA LEU A 242 -19.37 -28.64 4.15
C LEU A 242 -19.68 -29.83 5.09
N PHE A 243 -19.54 -29.65 6.41
CA PHE A 243 -19.83 -30.70 7.39
C PHE A 243 -21.35 -30.92 7.62
N LEU A 244 -22.20 -29.93 7.31
CA LEU A 244 -23.65 -30.07 7.41
C LEU A 244 -24.27 -30.90 6.26
N LEU A 245 -23.57 -31.09 5.14
CA LEU A 245 -24.04 -31.90 4.01
C LEU A 245 -23.75 -33.41 4.15
N LEU A 246 -22.88 -33.81 5.09
CA LEU A 246 -22.57 -35.24 5.35
C LEU A 246 -23.40 -35.86 6.49
N ALA A 247 -24.20 -35.07 7.20
CA ALA A 247 -24.99 -35.55 8.33
C ALA A 247 -26.19 -36.48 8.01
N PRO A 248 -26.82 -36.51 6.81
CA PRO A 248 -28.00 -37.37 6.62
C PRO A 248 -27.69 -38.80 6.14
N LEU A 249 -26.45 -39.16 5.77
CA LEU A 249 -26.19 -40.50 5.19
C LEU A 249 -25.97 -41.63 6.22
N LEU A 250 -25.84 -41.32 7.51
CA LEU A 250 -25.57 -42.32 8.57
C LEU A 250 -26.83 -42.94 9.20
N PHE A 251 -28.04 -42.51 8.81
CA PHE A 251 -29.29 -43.01 9.41
C PHE A 251 -30.06 -44.07 8.60
N LEU A 252 -29.57 -44.51 7.44
CA LEU A 252 -30.29 -45.49 6.60
C LEU A 252 -29.77 -46.94 6.64
N VAL A 253 -29.04 -47.34 7.69
CA VAL A 253 -28.65 -48.75 7.90
C VAL A 253 -29.12 -49.25 9.27
N ARG A 254 -30.43 -49.25 9.53
CA ARG A 254 -31.02 -50.22 10.48
C ARG A 254 -32.55 -50.28 10.40
N ARG A 255 -33.07 -51.19 9.56
CA ARG A 255 -34.08 -52.21 9.93
C ARG A 255 -34.82 -52.74 8.70
N SER A 256 -34.50 -53.96 8.31
CA SER A 256 -35.52 -54.98 8.00
C SER A 256 -34.90 -56.37 8.04
N ARG A 257 -34.96 -57.01 9.21
CA ARG A 257 -35.02 -58.47 9.31
C ARG A 257 -36.30 -58.81 10.06
N ARG A 258 -37.30 -59.26 9.32
CA ARG A 258 -38.28 -60.31 9.65
C ARG A 258 -39.13 -60.56 8.42
#